data_AF-A0A949IER8-F1
#
_entry.id   AF-A0A949IER8-F1
#
_cell.length_a   1.000
_cell.length_b   1.000
_cell.length_c   1.000
_cell.angle_alpha   90.00
_cell.angle_beta   90.00
_cell.angle_gamma   90.00
#
_symmetry.space_group_name_H-M   'P 1'
#
loop_
_entity.id
_entity.type
_entity.pdbx_description
1 polymer ?
#
loop_
_entity_poly.entity_id
_entity_poly.type
_entity_poly.pdbx_seq_one_letter_code
_entity_poly.pdbx_strand_id
1 'polypeptide(L)'
;MAESCLKVKPELSALLDAQVSGSLKSEIEEHLAGCQECSAEFASLNALHGYVATAFDDEHFETPDLWAKLSEHLPSVCDVIQEDLSAYLDGELSAPAQEGVNIHLKECEACLQSFTALNATNRLLAKGLELPAIQEVDLWSGVNERLNADCALIDNELSAYLDQEVVTLRHRAITKHLTDCQNCRDEFAHLTSVGDLIRESYKPEIPENFDLWPGIKSKLAVVQFTPKTQPQVAAKTGINKRYYIGAAVAASFAMIFGLGAVWLNSPDQASSIRPVSAETYLINSSLLEPTDKAEAVLYEE
;
A
#
# COMPACT_ATOMS: atom_id res chain seq x y z
N MET A 1 19.44 26.29 50.60
CA MET A 1 19.73 27.27 49.53
C MET A 1 19.85 26.60 48.15
N ALA A 2 20.56 25.48 48.00
CA ALA A 2 20.67 24.81 46.69
C ALA A 2 19.36 24.20 46.16
N GLU A 3 18.53 23.57 47.02
CA GLU A 3 17.26 22.96 46.61
C GLU A 3 16.17 23.97 46.18
N SER A 4 16.16 25.17 46.77
CA SER A 4 15.22 26.22 46.38
C SER A 4 15.60 26.88 45.05
N CYS A 5 16.90 27.01 44.76
CA CYS A 5 17.37 27.52 43.47
C CYS A 5 16.99 26.57 42.30
N LEU A 6 17.06 25.25 42.52
CA LEU A 6 16.69 24.25 41.50
C LEU A 6 15.21 24.33 41.09
N LYS A 7 14.32 24.76 41.98
CA LYS A 7 12.89 24.94 41.69
C LYS A 7 12.60 26.26 40.99
N VAL A 8 13.36 27.31 41.29
CA VAL A 8 13.11 28.66 40.76
C VAL A 8 13.68 28.85 39.35
N LYS A 9 14.85 28.29 39.04
CA LYS A 9 15.50 28.40 37.72
C LYS A 9 14.60 28.12 36.49
N PRO A 10 13.83 27.00 36.43
CA PRO A 10 12.96 26.74 35.28
C PRO A 10 11.80 27.75 35.15
N GLU A 11 11.38 28.36 36.26
CA GLU A 11 10.24 29.27 36.31
C GLU A 11 10.62 30.74 35.99
N LEU A 12 11.93 31.07 35.91
CA LEU A 12 12.40 32.42 35.60
C LEU A 12 12.00 32.87 34.18
N SER A 13 12.00 31.96 33.20
CA SER A 13 11.52 32.25 31.84
C SER A 13 10.01 32.46 31.82
N ALA A 14 9.26 31.60 32.51
CA ALA A 14 7.81 31.71 32.61
C ALA A 14 7.38 33.00 33.34
N LEU A 15 8.20 33.50 34.29
CA LEU A 15 7.98 34.78 34.94
C LEU A 15 8.17 35.97 33.97
N LEU A 16 9.14 35.89 33.04
CA LEU A 16 9.34 36.92 32.00
C LEU A 16 8.17 36.95 31.00
N ASP A 17 7.65 35.79 30.61
CA ASP A 17 6.53 35.66 29.68
C ASP A 17 5.15 35.93 30.34
N ALA A 18 5.13 36.39 31.60
CA ALA A 18 3.93 36.60 32.42
C ALA A 18 3.02 35.37 32.58
N GLN A 19 3.56 34.16 32.41
CA GLN A 19 2.84 32.89 32.50
C GLN A 19 2.74 32.35 33.94
N VAL A 20 3.51 32.92 34.87
CA VAL A 20 3.43 32.59 36.31
C VAL A 20 2.47 33.54 37.02
N SER A 21 1.48 32.98 37.72
CA SER A 21 0.47 33.74 38.48
C SER A 21 0.25 33.18 39.89
N GLY A 22 -0.32 34.01 40.77
CA GLY A 22 -0.67 33.61 42.15
C GLY A 22 0.52 33.48 43.10
N SER A 23 0.47 32.53 44.03
CA SER A 23 1.44 32.35 45.13
C SER A 23 2.85 32.01 44.65
N LEU A 24 2.96 31.31 43.51
CA LEU A 24 4.25 30.96 42.90
C LEU A 24 5.05 32.20 42.47
N LYS A 25 4.37 33.24 41.98
CA LYS A 25 5.02 34.50 41.61
C LYS A 25 5.64 35.19 42.83
N SER A 26 4.89 35.29 43.93
CA SER A 26 5.41 35.88 45.18
C SER A 26 6.57 35.08 45.79
N GLU A 27 6.53 33.75 45.70
CA GLU A 27 7.60 32.88 46.19
C GLU A 27 8.91 33.05 45.37
N ILE A 28 8.79 33.21 44.05
CA ILE A 28 9.93 33.47 43.18
C ILE A 28 10.49 34.88 43.40
N GLU A 29 9.66 35.90 43.53
CA GLU A 29 10.07 37.29 43.80
C GLU A 29 10.78 37.42 45.16
N GLU A 30 10.29 36.74 46.20
CA GLU A 30 10.93 36.67 47.51
C GLU A 30 12.29 35.93 47.43
N HIS A 31 12.37 34.85 46.63
CA HIS A 31 13.62 34.13 46.41
C HIS A 31 14.65 34.97 45.63
N LEU A 32 14.22 35.75 44.64
CA LEU A 32 15.08 36.65 43.86
C LEU A 32 15.65 37.78 44.72
N ALA A 33 14.92 38.26 45.73
CA ALA A 33 15.43 39.23 46.70
C ALA A 33 16.53 38.66 47.62
N GLY A 34 16.54 37.33 47.84
CA GLY A 34 17.49 36.65 48.73
C GLY A 34 18.65 35.94 48.04
N CYS A 35 18.57 35.65 46.73
CA CYS A 35 19.57 34.89 45.99
C CYS A 35 20.25 35.72 44.89
N GLN A 36 21.56 35.95 45.03
CA GLN A 36 22.36 36.69 44.05
C GLN A 36 22.55 35.93 42.72
N GLU A 37 22.60 34.60 42.75
CA GLU A 37 22.77 33.79 41.54
C GLU A 37 21.53 33.79 40.66
N CYS A 38 20.34 33.56 41.25
CA CYS A 38 19.09 33.54 40.50
C CYS A 38 18.68 34.94 40.01
N SER A 39 19.00 36.00 40.75
CA SER A 39 18.75 37.38 40.29
C SER A 39 19.67 37.80 39.14
N ALA A 40 20.92 37.32 39.11
CA ALA A 40 21.81 37.53 37.97
C ALA A 40 21.34 36.77 36.71
N GLU A 41 20.87 35.53 36.85
CA GLU A 41 20.28 34.75 35.75
C GLU A 41 18.99 35.38 35.22
N PHE A 42 18.11 35.88 36.10
CA PHE A 42 16.90 36.60 35.69
C PHE A 42 17.25 37.90 34.95
N ALA A 43 18.24 38.65 35.42
CA ALA A 43 18.68 39.89 34.77
C ALA A 43 19.28 39.63 33.37
N SER A 44 20.01 38.54 33.18
CA SER A 44 20.57 38.18 31.86
C SER A 44 19.48 37.75 30.88
N LEU A 45 18.50 36.97 31.33
CA LEU A 45 17.33 36.61 30.53
C LEU A 45 16.48 37.83 30.15
N ASN A 46 16.27 38.75 31.10
CA ASN A 46 15.54 39.99 30.83
C ASN A 46 16.28 40.90 29.85
N ALA A 47 17.62 40.96 29.93
CA ALA A 47 18.43 41.71 28.95
C ALA A 47 18.34 41.08 27.55
N LEU A 48 18.33 39.75 27.45
CA LEU A 48 18.17 39.04 26.18
C LEU A 48 16.76 39.22 25.61
N HIS A 49 15.72 39.14 26.45
CA HIS A 49 14.35 39.47 26.07
C HIS A 49 14.22 40.90 25.56
N GLY A 50 14.84 41.87 26.25
CA GLY A 50 14.89 43.27 25.80
C GLY A 50 15.64 43.45 24.47
N TYR A 51 16.74 42.72 24.26
CA TYR A 51 17.49 42.77 23.01
C TYR A 51 16.68 42.19 21.84
N VAL A 52 15.98 41.08 22.06
CA VAL A 52 15.08 40.48 21.07
C VAL A 52 13.90 41.42 20.81
N ALA A 53 13.25 41.93 21.84
CA ALA A 53 12.16 42.88 21.70
C ALA A 53 12.58 44.09 20.87
N THR A 54 13.73 44.71 21.18
CA THR A 54 14.27 45.86 20.43
C THR A 54 14.73 45.52 19.01
N ALA A 55 15.25 44.31 18.78
CA ALA A 55 15.60 43.84 17.43
C ALA A 55 14.38 43.57 16.54
N PHE A 56 13.20 43.38 17.14
CA PHE A 56 11.93 43.15 16.43
C PHE A 56 10.92 44.31 16.63
N ASP A 57 11.33 45.43 17.25
CA ASP A 57 10.52 46.64 17.47
C ASP A 57 10.53 47.58 16.26
N ASP A 58 11.21 47.20 15.18
CA ASP A 58 11.10 47.90 13.90
C ASP A 58 9.65 47.74 13.41
N GLU A 59 8.87 48.81 13.51
CA GLU A 59 7.52 49.01 12.93
C GLU A 59 7.45 48.73 11.40
N HIS A 60 8.57 48.34 10.79
CA HIS A 60 8.73 48.04 9.37
C HIS A 60 9.23 46.61 9.09
N PHE A 61 9.20 45.71 10.07
CA PHE A 61 9.34 44.28 9.77
C PHE A 61 8.03 43.80 9.15
N GLU A 62 7.85 44.09 7.85
CA GLU A 62 6.93 43.34 7.00
C GLU A 62 7.40 41.88 7.02
N THR A 63 6.96 41.12 8.02
CA THR A 63 6.91 39.68 7.86
C THR A 63 6.12 39.47 6.58
N PRO A 64 6.70 38.84 5.53
CA PRO A 64 5.90 38.47 4.38
C PRO A 64 4.73 37.69 4.94
N ASP A 65 3.51 38.15 4.69
CA ASP A 65 2.33 37.41 5.09
C ASP A 65 2.29 36.16 4.19
N LEU A 66 3.06 35.16 4.62
CA LEU A 66 3.20 33.88 3.95
C LEU A 66 1.82 33.22 3.90
N TRP A 67 0.92 33.52 4.85
CA TRP A 67 -0.46 33.05 4.84
C TRP A 67 -1.31 33.74 3.77
N ALA A 68 -1.19 35.04 3.59
CA ALA A 68 -1.86 35.74 2.48
C ALA A 68 -1.36 35.25 1.10
N LYS A 69 -0.05 35.03 0.95
CA LYS A 69 0.49 34.46 -0.29
C LYS A 69 0.11 33.00 -0.51
N LEU A 70 -0.04 32.22 0.56
CA LEU A 70 -0.45 30.83 0.47
C LEU A 70 -1.95 30.72 0.19
N SER A 71 -2.78 31.58 0.78
CA SER A 71 -4.24 31.59 0.58
C SER A 71 -4.62 31.98 -0.85
N GLU A 72 -3.84 32.81 -1.52
CA GLU A 72 -4.00 33.08 -2.95
C GLU A 72 -3.73 31.86 -3.85
N HIS A 73 -2.95 30.89 -3.36
CA HIS A 73 -2.56 29.68 -4.10
C HIS A 73 -3.28 28.41 -3.63
N LEU A 74 -4.08 28.48 -2.56
CA LEU A 74 -4.86 27.35 -2.08
C LEU A 74 -6.14 27.24 -2.90
N PRO A 75 -6.44 26.06 -3.48
CA PRO A 75 -7.70 25.85 -4.19
C PRO A 75 -8.85 26.12 -3.23
N SER A 76 -9.91 26.76 -3.74
CA SER A 76 -11.10 26.97 -2.93
C SER A 76 -11.72 25.62 -2.57
N VAL A 77 -12.47 25.58 -1.47
CA VAL A 77 -13.20 24.36 -1.09
C VAL A 77 -14.09 23.89 -2.24
N CYS A 78 -14.69 24.81 -2.99
CA CYS A 78 -15.48 24.48 -4.18
C CYS A 78 -14.65 23.78 -5.26
N ASP A 79 -13.41 24.21 -5.52
CA ASP A 79 -12.56 23.59 -6.55
C ASP A 79 -12.23 22.15 -6.21
N VAL A 80 -11.86 21.89 -4.95
CA VAL A 80 -11.59 20.54 -4.45
C VAL A 80 -12.84 19.67 -4.55
N ILE A 81 -13.99 20.19 -4.13
CA ILE A 81 -15.25 19.46 -4.19
C ILE A 81 -15.63 19.14 -5.65
N GLN A 82 -15.46 20.07 -6.60
CA GLN A 82 -15.77 19.82 -8.02
C GLN A 82 -14.94 18.68 -8.60
N GLU A 83 -13.67 18.56 -8.23
CA GLU A 83 -12.81 17.44 -8.63
C GLU A 83 -13.26 16.12 -7.98
N ASP A 84 -13.70 16.18 -6.72
CA ASP A 84 -14.15 15.02 -5.95
C ASP A 84 -15.58 14.55 -6.28
N LEU A 85 -16.40 15.34 -6.99
CA LEU A 85 -17.79 14.99 -7.30
C LEU A 85 -17.94 13.68 -8.10
N SER A 86 -17.03 13.39 -9.05
CA SER A 86 -17.07 12.14 -9.80
C SER A 86 -16.70 10.94 -8.92
N ALA A 87 -15.62 11.08 -8.15
CA ALA A 87 -15.19 10.04 -7.20
C ALA A 87 -16.25 9.79 -6.12
N TYR A 88 -17.00 10.83 -5.73
CA TYR A 88 -18.14 10.72 -4.83
C TYR A 88 -19.28 9.90 -5.46
N LEU A 89 -19.64 10.16 -6.72
CA LEU A 89 -20.68 9.41 -7.45
C LEU A 89 -20.32 7.93 -7.64
N ASP A 90 -19.04 7.65 -7.88
CA ASP A 90 -18.54 6.28 -8.08
C ASP A 90 -18.27 5.55 -6.75
N GLY A 91 -18.35 6.25 -5.61
CA GLY A 91 -18.13 5.70 -4.28
C GLY A 91 -16.66 5.44 -3.94
N GLU A 92 -15.72 6.02 -4.69
CA GLU A 92 -14.27 5.84 -4.53
C GLU A 92 -13.70 6.70 -3.39
N LEU A 93 -14.44 7.70 -2.92
CA LEU A 93 -14.02 8.54 -1.80
C LEU A 93 -14.05 7.79 -0.47
N SER A 94 -13.08 8.10 0.40
CA SER A 94 -13.10 7.63 1.80
C SER A 94 -14.30 8.20 2.58
N ALA A 95 -14.78 7.48 3.59
CA ALA A 95 -15.93 7.92 4.40
C ALA A 95 -15.82 9.35 4.97
N PRO A 96 -14.65 9.81 5.48
CA PRO A 96 -14.50 11.20 5.91
C PRO A 96 -14.62 12.23 4.78
N ALA A 97 -14.13 11.89 3.58
CA ALA A 97 -14.21 12.76 2.41
C ALA A 97 -15.64 12.84 1.88
N GLN A 98 -16.37 11.72 1.87
CA GLN A 98 -17.80 11.68 1.51
C GLN A 98 -18.64 12.57 2.42
N GLU A 99 -18.37 12.56 3.74
CA GLU A 99 -19.06 13.44 4.68
C GLU A 99 -18.75 14.93 4.44
N GLY A 100 -17.50 15.26 4.11
CA GLY A 100 -17.11 16.61 3.72
C GLY A 100 -17.86 17.11 2.48
N VAL A 101 -17.99 16.26 1.45
CA VAL A 101 -18.78 16.55 0.25
C VAL A 101 -20.26 16.71 0.59
N ASN A 102 -20.83 15.84 1.44
CA ASN A 102 -22.24 15.93 1.86
C ASN A 102 -22.56 17.24 2.56
N ILE A 103 -21.71 17.68 3.49
CA ILE A 103 -21.90 18.94 4.20
C ILE A 103 -21.82 20.10 3.21
N HIS A 104 -20.82 20.11 2.33
CA HIS A 104 -20.65 21.17 1.35
C HIS A 104 -21.81 21.26 0.35
N LEU A 105 -22.34 20.13 -0.12
CA LEU A 105 -23.49 20.11 -1.03
C LEU A 105 -24.78 20.66 -0.40
N LYS A 106 -24.92 20.62 0.93
CA LYS A 106 -26.04 21.24 1.66
C LYS A 106 -25.91 22.76 1.74
N GLU A 107 -24.69 23.28 1.75
CA GLU A 107 -24.40 24.69 1.95
C GLU A 107 -24.14 25.46 0.64
N CYS A 108 -23.73 24.77 -0.43
CA CYS A 108 -23.32 25.36 -1.70
C CYS A 108 -24.23 24.96 -2.88
N GLU A 109 -25.09 25.88 -3.32
CA GLU A 109 -26.01 25.65 -4.44
C GLU A 109 -25.29 25.38 -5.78
N ALA A 110 -24.15 26.03 -6.03
CA ALA A 110 -23.39 25.83 -7.26
C ALA A 110 -22.84 24.40 -7.38
N CYS A 111 -22.29 23.85 -6.28
CA CYS A 111 -21.79 22.49 -6.26
C CYS A 111 -22.93 21.46 -6.34
N LEU A 112 -24.10 21.75 -5.76
CA LEU A 112 -25.30 20.93 -5.90
C LEU A 112 -25.77 20.85 -7.36
N GLN A 113 -25.76 21.96 -8.09
CA GLN A 113 -26.12 21.98 -9.51
C GLN A 113 -25.14 21.13 -10.36
N SER A 114 -23.83 21.25 -10.14
CA SER A 114 -22.84 20.38 -10.81
C SER A 114 -23.07 18.90 -10.50
N PHE A 115 -23.30 18.56 -9.22
CA PHE A 115 -23.55 17.19 -8.79
C PHE A 115 -24.81 16.61 -9.44
N THR A 116 -25.92 17.35 -9.44
CA THR A 116 -27.17 16.90 -10.06
C THR A 116 -27.04 16.70 -11.57
N ALA A 117 -26.30 17.57 -12.26
CA ALA A 117 -26.02 17.42 -13.69
C ALA A 117 -25.19 16.16 -13.96
N LEU A 118 -24.10 15.95 -13.21
CA LEU A 118 -23.26 14.75 -13.34
C LEU A 118 -24.05 13.47 -13.04
N ASN A 119 -24.83 13.45 -11.96
CA ASN A 119 -25.69 12.31 -11.62
C ASN A 119 -26.74 12.05 -12.72
N ALA A 120 -27.36 13.10 -13.27
CA ALA A 120 -28.28 12.94 -14.39
C ALA A 120 -27.61 12.33 -15.63
N THR A 121 -26.38 12.74 -15.96
CA THR A 121 -25.62 12.12 -17.05
C THR A 121 -25.28 10.66 -16.77
N ASN A 122 -24.87 10.32 -15.54
CA ASN A 122 -24.59 8.94 -15.15
C ASN A 122 -25.86 8.08 -15.23
N ARG A 123 -27.01 8.59 -14.77
CA ARG A 123 -28.32 7.92 -14.93
C ARG A 123 -28.70 7.72 -16.38
N LEU A 124 -28.43 8.68 -17.27
CA LEU A 124 -28.69 8.53 -18.71
C LEU A 124 -27.75 7.51 -19.36
N LEU A 125 -26.49 7.45 -18.93
CA LEU A 125 -25.55 6.43 -19.38
C LEU A 125 -25.95 5.05 -18.86
N ALA A 126 -26.30 4.92 -17.58
CA ALA A 126 -26.81 3.68 -17.01
C ALA A 126 -28.08 3.21 -17.76
N LYS A 127 -29.06 4.09 -17.98
CA LYS A 127 -30.27 3.79 -18.76
C LYS A 127 -30.01 3.56 -20.25
N GLY A 128 -28.97 4.17 -20.82
CA GLY A 128 -28.55 3.94 -22.20
C GLY A 128 -27.76 2.65 -22.37
N LEU A 129 -27.12 2.18 -21.29
CA LEU A 129 -26.43 0.91 -21.15
C LEU A 129 -27.31 -0.21 -20.61
N GLU A 130 -28.56 0.09 -20.21
CA GLU A 130 -29.62 -0.90 -20.07
C GLU A 130 -29.86 -1.48 -21.47
N LEU A 131 -29.08 -2.52 -21.77
CA LEU A 131 -29.25 -3.34 -22.95
C LEU A 131 -30.72 -3.77 -22.97
N PRO A 132 -31.48 -3.50 -24.04
CA PRO A 132 -32.82 -4.03 -24.15
C PRO A 132 -32.71 -5.55 -23.92
N ALA A 133 -33.57 -6.13 -23.09
CA ALA A 133 -33.56 -7.54 -22.67
C ALA A 133 -33.62 -8.57 -23.84
N ILE A 134 -33.58 -8.10 -25.08
CA ILE A 134 -33.59 -8.81 -26.35
C ILE A 134 -32.17 -8.97 -26.91
N GLN A 135 -31.17 -8.25 -26.40
CA GLN A 135 -29.80 -8.32 -26.92
C GLN A 135 -28.97 -9.28 -26.06
N GLU A 136 -28.88 -10.54 -26.50
CA GLU A 136 -27.90 -11.49 -25.98
C GLU A 136 -26.50 -10.99 -26.33
N VAL A 137 -25.79 -10.44 -25.34
CA VAL A 137 -24.37 -10.12 -25.49
C VAL A 137 -23.59 -11.41 -25.34
N ASP A 138 -23.18 -12.00 -26.46
CA ASP A 138 -22.34 -13.20 -26.46
C ASP A 138 -20.89 -12.84 -26.15
N LEU A 139 -20.60 -12.66 -24.86
CA LEU A 139 -19.24 -12.50 -24.34
C LEU A 139 -18.39 -13.77 -24.54
N TRP A 140 -19.04 -14.93 -24.68
CA TRP A 140 -18.35 -16.21 -24.87
C TRP A 140 -17.68 -16.28 -26.24
N SER A 141 -18.28 -15.72 -27.29
CA SER A 141 -17.64 -15.61 -28.62
C SER A 141 -16.30 -14.89 -28.55
N GLY A 142 -16.23 -13.72 -27.89
CA GLY A 142 -15.00 -12.94 -27.77
C GLY A 142 -13.95 -13.57 -26.86
N VAL A 143 -14.37 -14.23 -25.78
CA VAL A 143 -13.46 -14.98 -24.90
C VAL A 143 -12.92 -16.23 -25.61
N ASN A 144 -13.77 -16.96 -26.34
CA ASN A 144 -13.40 -18.11 -27.14
C ASN A 144 -12.46 -17.73 -28.29
N GLU A 145 -12.70 -16.61 -28.97
CA GLU A 145 -11.81 -16.10 -30.01
C GLU A 145 -10.43 -15.75 -29.43
N ARG A 146 -10.38 -15.15 -28.24
CA ARG A 146 -9.13 -14.80 -27.57
C ARG A 146 -8.36 -16.01 -27.04
N LEU A 147 -9.05 -17.03 -26.55
CA LEU A 147 -8.45 -18.31 -26.14
C LEU A 147 -7.92 -19.11 -27.35
N ASN A 148 -8.64 -19.08 -28.47
CA ASN A 148 -8.24 -19.77 -29.70
C ASN A 148 -7.18 -19.03 -30.52
N ALA A 149 -7.03 -17.71 -30.34
CA ALA A 149 -5.96 -16.93 -30.97
C ALA A 149 -4.56 -17.45 -30.57
N ASP A 150 -4.39 -17.85 -29.31
CA ASP A 150 -3.15 -18.45 -28.83
C ASP A 150 -2.93 -19.86 -29.40
N CYS A 151 -4.00 -20.65 -29.56
CA CYS A 151 -3.93 -21.99 -30.17
C CYS A 151 -3.47 -21.94 -31.63
N ALA A 152 -4.03 -21.03 -32.44
CA ALA A 152 -3.68 -20.90 -33.85
C ALA A 152 -2.20 -20.52 -34.06
N LEU A 153 -1.66 -19.67 -33.19
CA LEU A 153 -0.26 -19.29 -33.27
C LEU A 153 0.66 -20.44 -32.83
N ILE A 154 0.24 -21.22 -31.84
CA ILE A 154 1.00 -22.38 -31.35
C ILE A 154 1.01 -23.51 -32.37
N ASP A 155 -0.12 -23.81 -33.00
CA ASP A 155 -0.24 -24.84 -34.05
C ASP A 155 0.78 -24.61 -35.18
N ASN A 156 0.90 -23.37 -35.65
CA ASN A 156 1.89 -22.98 -36.67
C ASN A 156 3.35 -23.19 -36.22
N GLU A 157 3.62 -23.18 -34.92
CA GLU A 157 4.96 -23.33 -34.34
C GLU A 157 5.25 -24.75 -33.86
N LEU A 158 4.27 -25.67 -33.86
CA LEU A 158 4.45 -27.04 -33.33
C LEU A 158 5.51 -27.84 -34.10
N SER A 159 5.60 -27.68 -35.42
CA SER A 159 6.65 -28.35 -36.22
C SER A 159 8.04 -27.85 -35.85
N ALA A 160 8.23 -26.52 -35.80
CA ALA A 160 9.51 -25.93 -35.42
C ALA A 160 9.89 -26.28 -33.97
N TYR A 161 8.90 -26.40 -33.09
CA TYR A 161 9.08 -26.85 -31.71
C TYR A 161 9.58 -28.30 -31.65
N LEU A 162 9.04 -29.20 -32.48
CA LEU A 162 9.49 -30.59 -32.58
C LEU A 162 10.94 -30.70 -33.08
N ASP A 163 11.32 -29.83 -34.02
CA ASP A 163 12.69 -29.76 -34.57
C ASP A 163 13.68 -28.97 -33.68
N GLN A 164 13.22 -28.48 -32.51
CA GLN A 164 14.00 -27.65 -31.58
C GLN A 164 14.51 -26.32 -32.19
N GLU A 165 13.86 -25.83 -33.23
CA GLU A 165 14.21 -24.58 -33.93
C GLU A 165 13.61 -23.33 -33.26
N VAL A 166 12.87 -23.52 -32.18
CA VAL A 166 12.21 -22.44 -31.43
C VAL A 166 13.12 -21.86 -30.34
N VAL A 167 13.12 -20.53 -30.19
CA VAL A 167 13.88 -19.81 -29.16
C VAL A 167 13.48 -20.28 -27.75
N THR A 168 14.44 -20.37 -26.83
CA THR A 168 14.27 -20.96 -25.47
C THR A 168 13.09 -20.42 -24.65
N LEU A 169 12.83 -19.10 -24.69
CA LEU A 169 11.68 -18.50 -24.01
C LEU A 169 10.34 -18.97 -24.61
N ARG A 170 10.30 -19.06 -25.95
CA ARG A 170 9.13 -19.48 -26.70
C ARG A 170 8.88 -20.98 -26.53
N HIS A 171 9.94 -21.79 -26.47
CA HIS A 171 9.86 -23.21 -26.14
C HIS A 171 9.14 -23.43 -24.79
N ARG A 172 9.50 -22.66 -23.75
CA ARG A 172 8.83 -22.75 -22.44
C ARG A 172 7.33 -22.37 -22.50
N ALA A 173 7.00 -21.36 -23.30
CA ALA A 173 5.61 -20.93 -23.49
C ALA A 173 4.76 -22.00 -24.18
N ILE A 174 5.29 -22.62 -25.25
CA ILE A 174 4.62 -23.72 -25.95
C ILE A 174 4.47 -24.92 -25.02
N THR A 175 5.51 -25.32 -24.29
CA THR A 175 5.43 -26.43 -23.32
C THR A 175 4.34 -26.17 -22.27
N LYS A 176 4.22 -24.94 -21.76
CA LYS A 176 3.14 -24.57 -20.83
C LYS A 176 1.76 -24.65 -21.49
N HIS A 177 1.61 -24.16 -22.71
CA HIS A 177 0.32 -24.24 -23.39
C HIS A 177 -0.11 -25.69 -23.64
N LEU A 178 0.83 -26.58 -23.99
CA LEU A 178 0.56 -28.01 -24.15
C LEU A 178 0.13 -28.67 -22.83
N THR A 179 0.50 -28.17 -21.65
CA THR A 179 -0.05 -28.71 -20.38
C THR A 179 -1.49 -28.29 -20.15
N ASP A 180 -1.90 -27.14 -20.70
CA ASP A 180 -3.16 -26.50 -20.36
C ASP A 180 -4.25 -26.76 -21.44
N CYS A 181 -3.87 -26.88 -22.72
CA CYS A 181 -4.77 -27.05 -23.85
C CYS A 181 -4.77 -28.48 -24.40
N GLN A 182 -5.93 -29.14 -24.43
CA GLN A 182 -6.07 -30.50 -24.97
C GLN A 182 -5.94 -30.54 -26.50
N ASN A 183 -6.51 -29.56 -27.23
CA ASN A 183 -6.50 -29.58 -28.69
C ASN A 183 -5.08 -29.55 -29.27
N CYS A 184 -4.24 -28.62 -28.78
CA CYS A 184 -2.85 -28.52 -29.23
C CYS A 184 -1.98 -29.72 -28.80
N ARG A 185 -2.35 -30.43 -27.71
CA ARG A 185 -1.70 -31.72 -27.38
C ARG A 185 -1.98 -32.78 -28.42
N ASP A 186 -3.22 -32.86 -28.88
CA ASP A 186 -3.64 -33.88 -29.84
C ASP A 186 -2.99 -33.61 -31.21
N GLU A 187 -2.91 -32.34 -31.63
CA GLU A 187 -2.17 -31.92 -32.83
C GLU A 187 -0.67 -32.26 -32.73
N PHE A 188 -0.04 -31.96 -31.60
CA PHE A 188 1.37 -32.30 -31.36
C PHE A 188 1.62 -33.82 -31.37
N ALA A 189 0.71 -34.61 -30.79
CA ALA A 189 0.79 -36.07 -30.82
C ALA A 189 0.65 -36.61 -32.24
N HIS A 190 -0.25 -36.02 -33.05
CA HIS A 190 -0.40 -36.38 -34.46
C HIS A 190 0.89 -36.12 -35.25
N LEU A 191 1.49 -34.92 -35.12
CA LEU A 191 2.76 -34.59 -35.78
C LEU A 191 3.90 -35.53 -35.36
N THR A 192 4.00 -35.84 -34.07
CA THR A 192 5.00 -36.78 -33.54
C THR A 192 4.81 -38.18 -34.12
N SER A 193 3.56 -38.66 -34.21
CA SER A 193 3.26 -39.98 -34.78
C SER A 193 3.66 -40.10 -36.25
N VAL A 194 3.46 -39.03 -37.04
CA VAL A 194 3.89 -38.97 -38.44
C VAL A 194 5.42 -38.97 -38.53
N GLY A 195 6.11 -38.22 -37.66
CA GLY A 195 7.56 -38.22 -37.57
C GLY A 195 8.14 -39.59 -37.22
N ASP A 196 7.51 -40.31 -36.31
CA ASP A 196 7.92 -41.67 -35.93
C ASP A 196 7.70 -42.68 -37.06
N LEU A 197 6.57 -42.58 -37.79
CA LEU A 197 6.32 -43.39 -38.99
C LEU A 197 7.37 -43.15 -40.07
N ILE A 198 7.72 -41.89 -40.32
CA ILE A 198 8.79 -41.55 -41.27
C ILE A 198 10.12 -42.12 -40.78
N ARG A 199 10.47 -41.94 -39.50
CA ARG A 199 11.72 -42.45 -38.93
C ARG A 199 11.84 -43.97 -39.05
N GLU A 200 10.76 -44.70 -38.80
CA GLU A 200 10.75 -46.16 -38.93
C GLU A 200 10.91 -46.58 -40.40
N SER A 201 10.29 -45.86 -41.34
CA SER A 201 10.40 -46.16 -42.77
C SER A 201 11.80 -45.92 -43.35
N TYR A 202 12.56 -44.97 -42.78
CA TYR A 202 13.90 -44.59 -43.24
C TYR A 202 15.03 -45.22 -42.41
N LYS A 203 14.71 -46.19 -41.55
CA LYS A 203 15.70 -46.83 -40.69
C LYS A 203 16.75 -47.56 -41.55
N PRO A 204 18.01 -47.10 -41.56
CA PRO A 204 19.03 -47.75 -42.37
C PRO A 204 19.33 -49.14 -41.81
N GLU A 205 19.54 -50.11 -42.69
CA GLU A 205 20.08 -51.41 -42.30
C GLU A 205 21.56 -51.24 -41.91
N ILE A 206 21.81 -51.08 -40.61
CA ILE A 206 23.16 -50.97 -40.07
C ILE A 206 23.73 -52.39 -39.93
N PRO A 207 24.87 -52.71 -40.58
CA PRO A 207 25.51 -54.01 -40.43
C PRO A 207 25.86 -54.31 -38.97
N GLU A 208 25.69 -55.56 -38.53
CA GLU A 208 25.97 -55.99 -37.13
C GLU A 208 27.43 -55.76 -36.70
N ASN A 209 28.35 -55.60 -37.65
CA ASN A 209 29.77 -55.32 -37.42
C ASN A 209 30.13 -53.82 -37.41
N PHE A 210 29.15 -52.92 -37.50
CA PHE A 210 29.37 -51.48 -37.53
C PHE A 210 29.44 -50.89 -36.11
N ASP A 211 30.64 -50.90 -35.52
CA ASP A 211 30.87 -50.33 -34.18
C ASP A 211 31.46 -48.91 -34.25
N LEU A 212 30.60 -47.90 -34.04
CA LEU A 212 30.99 -46.50 -33.90
C LEU A 212 31.45 -46.14 -32.47
N TRP A 213 31.25 -47.02 -31.50
CA TRP A 213 31.51 -46.75 -30.09
C TRP A 213 32.98 -46.41 -29.77
N PRO A 214 34.00 -47.06 -30.37
CA PRO A 214 35.40 -46.69 -30.18
C PRO A 214 35.69 -45.24 -30.61
N GLY A 215 35.11 -44.81 -31.73
CA GLY A 215 35.24 -43.44 -32.25
C GLY A 215 34.55 -42.42 -31.34
N ILE A 216 33.31 -42.70 -30.94
CA ILE A 216 32.53 -41.85 -30.02
C ILE A 216 33.23 -41.73 -28.67
N LYS A 217 33.72 -42.84 -28.11
CA LYS A 217 34.44 -42.88 -26.82
C LYS A 217 35.76 -42.09 -26.86
N SER A 218 36.47 -42.10 -27.98
CA SER A 218 37.68 -41.31 -28.15
C SER A 218 37.42 -39.79 -28.18
N LYS A 219 36.20 -39.38 -28.54
CA LYS A 219 35.77 -37.97 -28.67
C LYS A 219 34.99 -37.47 -27.46
N LEU A 220 34.39 -38.37 -26.68
CA LEU A 220 33.92 -38.15 -25.31
C LEU A 220 35.11 -38.04 -24.35
N ALA A 221 36.04 -37.12 -24.63
CA ALA A 221 36.93 -36.63 -23.59
C ALA A 221 36.05 -35.91 -22.58
N VAL A 222 35.75 -36.60 -21.49
CA VAL A 222 35.03 -36.04 -20.33
C VAL A 222 35.79 -34.79 -19.92
N VAL A 223 35.22 -33.63 -20.19
CA VAL A 223 35.68 -32.36 -19.60
C VAL A 223 35.54 -32.58 -18.11
N GLN A 224 36.65 -32.81 -17.43
CA GLN A 224 36.64 -32.89 -15.99
C GLN A 224 36.18 -31.51 -15.51
N PHE A 225 34.97 -31.46 -14.94
CA PHE A 225 34.55 -30.34 -14.14
C PHE A 225 35.54 -30.25 -12.99
N THR A 226 36.60 -29.47 -13.15
CA THR A 226 37.35 -28.95 -12.01
C THR A 226 36.39 -27.96 -11.36
N PRO A 227 35.80 -28.26 -10.19
CA PRO A 227 35.06 -27.24 -9.48
C PRO A 227 36.04 -26.07 -9.28
N LYS A 228 35.69 -24.89 -9.79
CA LYS A 228 36.40 -23.67 -9.42
C LYS A 228 36.25 -23.56 -7.91
N THR A 229 37.30 -23.93 -7.18
CA THR A 229 37.42 -23.67 -5.76
C THR A 229 37.42 -22.15 -5.61
N GLN A 230 36.25 -21.56 -5.42
CA GLN A 230 36.16 -20.21 -4.90
C GLN A 230 36.86 -20.25 -3.53
N PRO A 231 37.87 -19.41 -3.28
CA PRO A 231 38.42 -19.30 -1.94
C PRO A 231 37.28 -18.83 -1.03
N GLN A 232 36.83 -19.73 -0.15
CA GLN A 232 35.93 -19.36 0.93
C GLN A 232 36.69 -18.37 1.81
N VAL A 233 36.37 -17.08 1.66
CA VAL A 233 36.71 -16.08 2.65
C VAL A 233 35.94 -16.49 3.90
N ALA A 234 36.67 -17.07 4.86
CA ALA A 234 36.14 -17.46 6.15
C ALA A 234 35.63 -16.20 6.87
N ALA A 235 34.34 -15.91 6.73
CA ALA A 235 33.65 -14.97 7.58
C ALA A 235 33.62 -15.58 8.99
N LYS A 236 34.46 -15.05 9.88
CA LYS A 236 34.45 -15.37 11.31
C LYS A 236 33.14 -14.87 11.93
N THR A 237 32.07 -15.66 11.85
CA THR A 237 30.83 -15.44 12.61
C THR A 237 30.94 -16.10 13.98
N GLY A 238 31.69 -15.46 14.88
CA GLY A 238 31.69 -15.79 16.31
C GLY A 238 30.49 -15.13 17.00
N ILE A 239 29.27 -15.64 16.77
CA ILE A 239 28.09 -15.17 17.50
C ILE A 239 27.93 -16.03 18.76
N ASN A 240 28.14 -15.40 19.92
CA ASN A 240 28.17 -16.04 21.23
C ASN A 240 26.80 -16.61 21.64
N LYS A 241 26.76 -17.94 21.85
CA LYS A 241 25.60 -18.77 22.27
C LYS A 241 24.88 -18.29 23.55
N ARG A 242 25.47 -17.35 24.30
CA ARG A 242 24.92 -16.76 25.54
C ARG A 242 23.79 -15.74 25.29
N TYR A 243 23.76 -15.09 24.13
CA TYR A 243 22.70 -14.11 23.80
C TYR A 243 21.35 -14.77 23.49
N TYR A 244 21.35 -15.99 22.95
CA TYR A 244 20.11 -16.71 22.63
C TYR A 244 19.37 -17.26 23.87
N ILE A 245 20.09 -17.50 24.97
CA ILE A 245 19.47 -17.99 26.21
C ILE A 245 18.78 -16.83 26.96
N GLY A 246 19.27 -15.59 26.84
CA GLY A 246 18.64 -14.41 27.44
C GLY A 246 17.34 -13.98 26.74
N ALA A 247 17.28 -14.07 25.41
CA ALA A 247 16.10 -13.66 24.63
C ALA A 247 14.88 -14.58 24.83
N ALA A 248 15.10 -15.88 25.09
CA ALA A 248 14.02 -16.85 25.28
C ALA A 248 13.27 -16.67 26.63
N VAL A 249 13.93 -16.15 27.67
CA VAL A 249 13.33 -15.95 28.99
C VAL A 249 12.49 -14.67 29.07
N ALA A 250 12.82 -13.65 28.27
CA ALA A 250 12.04 -12.41 28.20
C ALA A 250 10.70 -12.60 27.47
N ALA A 251 10.66 -13.44 26.43
CA ALA A 251 9.45 -13.70 25.66
C ALA A 251 8.38 -14.50 26.44
N SER A 252 8.78 -15.39 27.34
CA SER A 252 7.85 -16.18 28.16
C SER A 252 7.21 -15.39 29.30
N PHE A 253 7.93 -14.43 29.90
CA PHE A 253 7.37 -13.54 30.92
C PHE A 253 6.34 -12.55 30.34
N ALA A 254 6.56 -12.06 29.11
CA ALA A 254 5.63 -11.16 28.43
C ALA A 254 4.29 -11.84 28.08
N MET A 255 4.30 -13.11 27.69
CA MET A 255 3.05 -13.85 27.39
C MET A 255 2.23 -14.16 28.65
N ILE A 256 2.88 -14.51 29.77
CA ILE A 256 2.16 -14.92 31.00
C ILE A 256 1.54 -13.71 31.70
N PHE A 257 2.23 -12.56 31.76
CA PHE A 257 1.67 -11.34 32.34
C PHE A 257 0.71 -10.60 31.41
N GLY A 258 0.93 -10.65 30.08
CA GLY A 258 0.05 -10.03 29.09
C GLY A 258 -1.35 -10.66 29.03
N LEU A 259 -1.45 -11.99 29.19
CA LEU A 259 -2.75 -12.69 29.20
C LEU A 259 -3.50 -12.56 30.54
N GLY A 260 -2.80 -12.41 31.66
CA GLY A 260 -3.42 -12.22 32.98
C GLY A 260 -4.12 -10.87 33.14
N ALA A 261 -3.59 -9.80 32.53
CA ALA A 261 -4.16 -8.46 32.61
C ALA A 261 -5.44 -8.28 31.77
N VAL A 262 -5.61 -9.08 30.71
CA VAL A 262 -6.80 -9.06 29.84
C VAL A 262 -7.99 -9.78 30.48
N TRP A 263 -7.73 -10.81 31.31
CA TRP A 263 -8.79 -11.56 31.98
C TRP A 263 -9.35 -10.87 33.23
N LEU A 264 -8.57 -10.01 33.90
CA LEU A 264 -8.99 -9.28 35.10
C LEU A 264 -9.72 -7.94 34.81
N ASN A 265 -9.75 -7.49 33.55
CA ASN A 265 -10.36 -6.21 33.14
C ASN A 265 -11.66 -6.37 32.32
N SER A 266 -12.28 -7.54 32.33
CA SER A 266 -13.56 -7.76 31.65
C SER A 266 -14.70 -7.55 32.65
N PRO A 267 -15.48 -6.45 32.59
CA PRO A 267 -16.69 -6.32 33.39
C PRO A 267 -17.81 -7.21 32.80
N ASP A 268 -18.40 -8.02 33.67
CA ASP A 268 -19.61 -8.80 33.40
C ASP A 268 -20.81 -7.90 33.05
N GLN A 269 -21.43 -8.20 31.91
CA GLN A 269 -22.86 -8.09 31.59
C GLN A 269 -23.66 -6.85 32.08
N ALA A 270 -23.90 -5.91 31.17
CA ALA A 270 -25.14 -5.15 31.15
C ALA A 270 -25.49 -4.61 29.75
N SER A 271 -26.73 -4.88 29.34
CA SER A 271 -27.51 -4.28 28.25
C SER A 271 -27.31 -4.80 26.81
N SER A 272 -28.44 -5.20 26.25
CA SER A 272 -28.70 -5.67 24.90
C SER A 272 -28.33 -4.61 23.86
N ILE A 273 -27.17 -4.73 23.25
CA ILE A 273 -26.85 -4.09 21.97
C ILE A 273 -26.45 -5.25 21.06
N ARG A 274 -27.24 -5.50 20.02
CA ARG A 274 -26.84 -6.44 18.96
C ARG A 274 -25.56 -5.88 18.36
N PRO A 275 -24.42 -6.60 18.40
CA PRO A 275 -23.24 -6.16 17.67
C PRO A 275 -23.57 -6.26 16.20
N VAL A 276 -23.81 -5.12 15.56
CA VAL A 276 -23.79 -5.04 14.10
C VAL A 276 -22.33 -5.23 13.73
N SER A 277 -22.00 -6.43 13.28
CA SER A 277 -20.65 -6.73 12.83
C SER A 277 -20.35 -5.90 11.58
N ALA A 278 -19.12 -5.38 11.49
CA ALA A 278 -18.65 -4.66 10.31
C ALA A 278 -18.83 -5.48 9.02
N GLU A 279 -18.79 -6.81 9.13
CA GLU A 279 -19.06 -7.70 8.00
C GLU A 279 -20.52 -7.66 7.55
N THR A 280 -21.48 -7.53 8.47
CA THR A 280 -22.91 -7.40 8.11
C THR A 280 -23.22 -6.05 7.46
N TYR A 281 -22.54 -4.98 7.88
CA TYR A 281 -22.68 -3.66 7.26
C TYR A 281 -22.07 -3.63 5.86
N LEU A 282 -20.91 -4.28 5.69
CA LEU A 282 -20.27 -4.41 4.38
C LEU A 282 -21.12 -5.24 3.41
N ILE A 283 -21.71 -6.35 3.87
CA ILE A 283 -22.61 -7.19 3.06
C ILE A 283 -23.88 -6.44 2.63
N ASN A 284 -24.52 -5.69 3.53
CA ASN A 284 -25.68 -4.88 3.15
C ASN A 284 -25.28 -3.70 2.25
N SER A 285 -24.08 -3.15 2.42
CA SER A 285 -23.58 -2.07 1.58
C SER A 285 -23.20 -2.53 0.17
N SER A 286 -22.80 -3.80 -0.02
CA SER A 286 -22.42 -4.34 -1.33
C SER A 286 -23.61 -4.81 -2.16
N LEU A 287 -24.80 -4.90 -1.54
CA LEU A 287 -26.04 -5.34 -2.19
C LEU A 287 -26.90 -4.16 -2.67
N LEU A 288 -26.52 -2.93 -2.34
CA LEU A 288 -27.17 -1.71 -2.84
C LEU A 288 -26.35 -1.16 -3.99
N GLU A 289 -27.01 -0.87 -5.10
CA GLU A 289 -26.38 -0.23 -6.26
C GLU A 289 -25.80 1.15 -5.83
N PRO A 290 -24.61 1.53 -6.31
CA PRO A 290 -23.92 2.75 -5.85
C PRO A 290 -24.75 4.03 -6.06
N THR A 291 -25.65 4.04 -7.04
CA THR A 291 -26.59 5.14 -7.29
C THR A 291 -27.65 5.32 -6.20
N ASP A 292 -28.06 4.24 -5.54
CA ASP A 292 -29.13 4.27 -4.54
C ASP A 292 -28.64 4.85 -3.20
N LYS A 293 -27.34 4.69 -2.89
CA LYS A 293 -26.74 5.27 -1.67
C LYS A 293 -26.62 6.79 -1.73
N ALA A 294 -26.29 7.34 -2.90
CA ALA A 294 -26.20 8.79 -3.08
C ALA A 294 -27.59 9.46 -3.06
N GLU A 295 -28.63 8.76 -3.52
CA GLU A 295 -30.01 9.27 -3.51
C GLU A 295 -30.65 9.19 -2.11
N ALA A 296 -30.36 8.15 -1.32
CA ALA A 296 -30.91 7.99 0.03
C ALA A 296 -30.56 9.15 0.99
N VAL A 297 -29.35 9.72 0.87
CA VAL A 297 -28.89 10.82 1.75
C VAL A 297 -29.59 12.15 1.46
N LEU A 298 -30.21 12.31 0.29
CA LEU A 298 -30.92 13.53 -0.10
C LEU A 298 -32.42 13.53 0.27
N TYR A 299 -32.98 12.37 0.62
CA TYR A 299 -34.42 12.22 0.90
C TYR A 299 -34.74 11.69 2.31
N GLU A 300 -33.74 11.47 3.17
CA GLU A 300 -33.96 11.20 4.59
C GLU A 300 -34.08 12.53 5.38
N GLU A 301 -35.32 12.95 5.60
CA GLU A 301 -35.76 13.78 6.76
C GLU A 301 -36.05 12.88 7.98
#